data_AF-A0A1I2J7E9-F1
#
_entry.id   AF-A0A1I2J7E9-F1
#
_cell.length_a   1.000
_cell.length_b   1.000
_cell.length_c   1.000
_cell.angle_alpha   90.00
_cell.angle_beta   90.00
_cell.angle_gamma   90.00
#
_symmetry.space_group_name_H-M   'P 1'
#
loop_
_entity.id
_entity.type
_entity.pdbx_description
1 polymer ?
#
loop_
_entity_poly.entity_id
_entity_poly.type
_entity_poly.pdbx_seq_one_letter_code
_entity_poly.pdbx_strand_id
1 'polypeptide(L)'
;MLHRIRFKLLFAFLLVGIVPFALTMWWEYRNSTTLLKERTFEQLRTVRESKKMEIENYFTQTRQEIGYFAQNSLVNKAMKDFKEAFENIQPKELPPEYPQKLRMYYENEFIPKLRHHQDTFTVAHFLPTNYKSILLQTQYLISNKTAFKPSSYSYVHDKYHSSLSTFLKIGGYYDIFLVEDETGYIVYSVNKEVDFGTSLLSGIYADSNLGRLYRKIRHIGIKYHTLLCDFETYLPSYLAPAAFIAAPIFDEEKKIGNQLC
;
A
#
# COMPACT_ATOMS: atom_id res chain seq x y z
N MET A 1 -52.41 0.23 -75.92
CA MET A 1 -53.15 -0.19 -74.70
C MET A 1 -52.39 -1.24 -73.86
N LEU A 2 -51.83 -2.29 -74.46
CA LEU A 2 -51.07 -3.35 -73.76
C LEU A 2 -49.82 -2.88 -72.98
N HIS A 3 -49.10 -1.85 -73.44
CA HIS A 3 -47.90 -1.36 -72.76
C HIS A 3 -48.20 -0.69 -71.40
N ARG A 4 -49.33 0.03 -71.30
CA ARG A 4 -49.82 0.64 -70.04
C ARG A 4 -50.24 -0.40 -69.00
N ILE A 5 -50.78 -1.55 -69.43
CA ILE A 5 -51.20 -2.65 -68.53
C ILE A 5 -49.97 -3.41 -68.01
N ARG A 6 -48.99 -3.69 -68.87
CA ARG A 6 -47.72 -4.32 -68.47
C ARG A 6 -46.97 -3.50 -67.43
N PHE A 7 -46.89 -2.18 -67.58
CA PHE A 7 -46.25 -1.31 -66.60
C PHE A 7 -46.96 -1.31 -65.24
N LYS A 8 -48.31 -1.30 -65.23
CA LYS A 8 -49.10 -1.38 -63.99
C LYS A 8 -48.91 -2.71 -63.26
N LEU A 9 -48.87 -3.82 -64.01
CA LEU A 9 -48.62 -5.15 -63.44
C LEU A 9 -47.20 -5.28 -62.90
N LEU A 10 -46.18 -4.83 -63.64
CA LEU A 10 -44.79 -4.81 -63.17
C LEU A 10 -44.62 -3.98 -61.89
N PHE A 11 -45.28 -2.81 -61.83
CA PHE A 11 -45.26 -1.97 -60.63
C PHE A 11 -45.97 -2.63 -59.44
N ALA A 12 -47.10 -3.32 -59.67
CA ALA A 12 -47.78 -4.07 -58.62
C ALA A 12 -46.91 -5.21 -58.06
N PHE A 13 -46.25 -5.99 -58.91
CA PHE A 13 -45.32 -7.04 -58.47
C PHE A 13 -44.10 -6.47 -57.73
N LEU A 14 -43.57 -5.32 -58.17
CA LEU A 14 -42.47 -4.62 -57.49
C LEU A 14 -42.85 -4.19 -56.07
N LEU A 15 -44.04 -3.61 -55.91
CA LEU A 15 -44.54 -3.19 -54.60
C LEU A 15 -44.74 -4.37 -53.63
N VAL A 16 -45.25 -5.49 -54.13
CA VAL A 16 -45.46 -6.71 -53.32
C VAL A 16 -44.13 -7.29 -52.82
N GLY A 17 -43.03 -7.14 -53.56
CA GLY A 17 -41.70 -7.55 -53.10
C GLY A 17 -41.04 -6.57 -52.13
N ILE A 18 -41.10 -5.27 -52.42
CA ILE A 18 -40.35 -4.25 -51.68
C ILE A 18 -41.00 -3.92 -50.33
N VAL A 19 -42.32 -3.82 -50.26
CA VAL A 19 -43.01 -3.36 -49.04
C VAL A 19 -42.80 -4.32 -47.86
N PRO A 20 -43.00 -5.64 -47.99
CA PRO A 20 -42.72 -6.57 -46.89
C PRO A 20 -41.24 -6.57 -46.50
N PHE A 21 -40.33 -6.46 -47.48
CA PHE A 21 -38.89 -6.40 -47.23
C PHE A 21 -38.47 -5.13 -46.46
N ALA A 22 -39.05 -3.98 -46.78
CA ALA A 22 -38.79 -2.74 -46.06
C ALA A 22 -39.34 -2.79 -44.62
N LEU A 23 -40.50 -3.41 -44.42
CA LEU A 23 -41.08 -3.60 -43.08
C LEU A 23 -40.23 -4.55 -42.23
N THR A 24 -39.77 -5.67 -42.77
CA THR A 24 -38.87 -6.59 -42.05
C THR A 24 -37.52 -5.95 -41.81
N MET A 25 -36.94 -5.25 -42.78
CA MET A 25 -35.68 -4.52 -42.62
C MET A 25 -35.77 -3.46 -41.51
N TRP A 26 -36.86 -2.71 -41.46
CA TRP A 26 -37.08 -1.71 -40.42
C TRP A 26 -37.25 -2.34 -39.03
N TRP A 27 -37.99 -3.46 -38.95
CA TRP A 27 -38.14 -4.25 -37.72
C TRP A 27 -36.80 -4.81 -37.24
N GLU A 28 -36.03 -5.44 -38.14
CA GLU A 28 -34.72 -6.03 -37.89
C GLU A 28 -33.70 -4.97 -37.47
N TYR A 29 -33.72 -3.79 -38.11
CA TYR A 29 -32.83 -2.68 -37.78
C TYR A 29 -33.10 -2.14 -36.37
N ARG A 30 -34.38 -1.98 -36.00
CA ARG A 30 -34.76 -1.56 -34.65
C ARG A 30 -34.39 -2.62 -33.61
N ASN A 31 -34.63 -3.89 -33.90
CA ASN A 31 -34.31 -5.00 -33.00
C ASN A 31 -32.79 -5.24 -32.85
N SER A 32 -32.03 -5.08 -33.92
CA SER A 32 -30.57 -5.31 -33.92
C SER A 32 -29.83 -4.27 -33.09
N THR A 33 -30.26 -3.01 -33.13
CA THR A 33 -29.61 -1.94 -32.35
C THR A 33 -29.86 -2.09 -30.84
N THR A 34 -31.05 -2.53 -30.42
CA THR A 34 -31.34 -2.84 -29.01
C THR A 34 -30.56 -4.05 -28.53
N LEU A 35 -30.52 -5.13 -29.31
CA LEU A 35 -29.76 -6.34 -28.97
C LEU A 35 -28.25 -6.10 -28.90
N LEU A 36 -27.68 -5.35 -29.84
CA LEU A 36 -26.26 -4.99 -29.81
C LEU A 36 -25.92 -4.16 -28.58
N LYS A 37 -26.78 -3.18 -28.25
CA LYS A 37 -26.63 -2.36 -27.05
C LYS A 37 -26.68 -3.20 -25.79
N GLU A 38 -27.69 -4.06 -25.63
CA GLU A 38 -27.80 -4.97 -24.47
C GLU A 38 -26.57 -5.88 -24.34
N ARG A 39 -26.10 -6.47 -25.45
CA ARG A 39 -24.86 -7.28 -25.46
C ARG A 39 -23.64 -6.49 -25.01
N THR A 40 -23.47 -5.24 -25.47
CA THR A 40 -22.35 -4.40 -25.05
C THR A 40 -22.44 -4.05 -23.56
N PHE A 41 -23.64 -3.75 -23.04
CA PHE A 41 -23.82 -3.50 -21.61
C PHE A 41 -23.53 -4.74 -20.75
N GLU A 42 -23.97 -5.92 -21.17
CA GLU A 42 -23.68 -7.18 -20.47
C GLU A 42 -22.18 -7.54 -20.55
N GLN A 43 -21.50 -7.24 -21.65
CA GLN A 43 -20.03 -7.37 -21.72
C GLN A 43 -19.32 -6.45 -20.73
N LEU A 44 -19.68 -5.16 -20.70
CA LEU A 44 -19.11 -4.21 -19.73
C LEU A 44 -19.39 -4.63 -18.29
N ARG A 45 -20.60 -5.13 -18.02
CA ARG A 45 -20.97 -5.68 -16.71
C ARG A 45 -20.11 -6.89 -16.36
N THR A 46 -19.92 -7.82 -17.29
CA THR A 46 -19.06 -9.00 -17.10
C THR A 46 -17.62 -8.60 -16.82
N VAL A 47 -17.07 -7.66 -17.59
CA VAL A 47 -15.73 -7.12 -17.37
C VAL A 47 -15.63 -6.46 -16.00
N ARG A 48 -16.62 -5.65 -15.61
CA ARG A 48 -16.67 -5.00 -14.29
C ARG A 48 -16.71 -6.02 -13.15
N GLU A 49 -17.58 -7.03 -13.24
CA GLU A 49 -17.68 -8.08 -12.22
C GLU A 49 -16.40 -8.94 -12.17
N SER A 50 -15.82 -9.27 -13.31
CA SER A 50 -14.55 -10.00 -13.38
C SER A 50 -13.41 -9.20 -12.75
N LYS A 51 -13.32 -7.89 -13.01
CA LYS A 51 -12.30 -7.01 -12.41
C LYS A 51 -12.52 -6.81 -10.91
N LYS A 52 -13.77 -6.70 -10.47
CA LYS A 52 -14.10 -6.68 -9.04
C LYS A 52 -13.61 -7.95 -8.35
N MET A 53 -13.94 -9.12 -8.91
CA MET A 53 -13.52 -10.41 -8.37
C MET A 53 -11.99 -10.54 -8.34
N GLU A 54 -11.29 -10.08 -9.38
CA GLU A 54 -9.83 -10.05 -9.43
C GLU A 54 -9.23 -9.21 -8.28
N ILE A 55 -9.80 -8.03 -8.01
CA ILE A 55 -9.38 -7.16 -6.91
C ILE A 55 -9.66 -7.80 -5.53
N GLU A 56 -10.86 -8.35 -5.33
CA GLU A 56 -11.23 -9.02 -4.06
C GLU A 56 -10.35 -10.25 -3.80
N ASN A 57 -10.05 -11.02 -4.84
CA ASN A 57 -9.14 -12.17 -4.76
C ASN A 57 -7.72 -11.73 -4.44
N TYR A 58 -7.22 -10.68 -5.10
CA TYR A 58 -5.90 -10.11 -4.82
C TYR A 58 -5.78 -9.74 -3.33
N PHE A 59 -6.69 -8.93 -2.79
CA PHE A 59 -6.62 -8.54 -1.38
C PHE A 59 -6.78 -9.72 -0.42
N THR A 60 -7.62 -10.69 -0.75
CA THR A 60 -7.78 -11.90 0.06
C THR A 60 -6.48 -12.70 0.12
N GLN A 61 -5.82 -12.87 -1.03
CA GLN A 61 -4.55 -13.57 -1.13
C GLN A 61 -3.44 -12.81 -0.40
N THR A 62 -3.30 -11.50 -0.61
CA THR A 62 -2.30 -10.67 0.07
C THR A 62 -2.47 -10.72 1.59
N ARG A 63 -3.71 -10.70 2.09
CA ARG A 63 -4.00 -10.84 3.52
C ARG A 63 -3.59 -12.21 4.08
N GLN A 64 -3.83 -13.29 3.35
CA GLN A 64 -3.41 -14.63 3.77
C GLN A 64 -1.88 -14.75 3.80
N GLU A 65 -1.23 -14.24 2.76
CA GLU A 65 0.23 -14.20 2.65
C GLU A 65 0.85 -13.44 3.83
N ILE A 66 0.47 -12.17 4.05
CA ILE A 66 1.00 -11.37 5.17
C ILE A 66 0.71 -12.02 6.52
N GLY A 67 -0.50 -12.56 6.71
CA GLY A 67 -0.87 -13.26 7.93
C GLY A 67 0.04 -14.47 8.20
N TYR A 68 0.36 -15.26 7.18
CA TYR A 68 1.26 -16.40 7.26
C TYR A 68 2.72 -15.96 7.48
N PHE A 69 3.19 -14.96 6.73
CA PHE A 69 4.56 -14.47 6.83
C PHE A 69 4.87 -13.85 8.19
N ALA A 70 3.91 -13.17 8.82
CA ALA A 70 4.06 -12.65 10.17
C ALA A 70 4.29 -13.74 11.23
N GLN A 71 3.95 -15.00 10.94
CA GLN A 71 4.24 -16.15 11.81
C GLN A 71 5.53 -16.88 11.44
N ASN A 72 6.24 -16.44 10.41
CA ASN A 72 7.47 -17.09 9.96
C ASN A 72 8.59 -16.93 11.00
N SER A 73 9.40 -17.97 11.20
CA SER A 73 10.52 -17.95 12.14
C SER A 73 11.55 -16.83 11.85
N LEU A 74 11.72 -16.43 10.58
CA LEU A 74 12.54 -15.28 10.19
C LEU A 74 11.98 -13.98 10.77
N VAL A 75 10.68 -13.72 10.59
CA VAL A 75 10.00 -12.49 11.04
C VAL A 75 9.94 -12.45 12.57
N ASN A 76 9.62 -13.58 13.22
CA ASN A 76 9.65 -13.69 14.67
C ASN A 76 11.04 -13.35 15.24
N LYS A 77 12.09 -14.00 14.74
CA LYS A 77 13.46 -13.74 15.21
C LYS A 77 13.89 -12.31 14.91
N ALA A 78 13.57 -11.79 13.73
CA ALA A 78 13.85 -10.40 13.38
C ALA A 78 13.15 -9.43 14.34
N MET A 79 11.86 -9.63 14.61
CA MET A 79 11.09 -8.79 15.54
C MET A 79 11.72 -8.78 16.94
N LYS A 80 12.09 -9.95 17.48
CA LYS A 80 12.78 -10.04 18.78
C LYS A 80 14.11 -9.32 18.78
N ASP A 81 14.99 -9.65 17.83
CA ASP A 81 16.34 -9.11 17.77
C ASP A 81 16.31 -7.58 17.53
N PHE A 82 15.41 -7.08 16.68
CA PHE A 82 15.25 -5.63 16.46
C PHE A 82 14.64 -4.92 17.67
N LYS A 83 13.65 -5.52 18.33
CA LYS A 83 13.07 -4.97 19.57
C LYS A 83 14.15 -4.82 20.64
N GLU A 84 14.89 -5.90 20.91
CA GLU A 84 15.98 -5.90 21.89
C GLU A 84 17.09 -4.91 21.50
N ALA A 85 17.54 -4.93 20.24
CA ALA A 85 18.59 -4.02 19.80
C ALA A 85 18.17 -2.55 19.86
N PHE A 86 16.91 -2.22 19.53
CA PHE A 86 16.36 -0.87 19.66
C PHE A 86 16.25 -0.45 21.13
N GLU A 87 15.80 -1.35 22.01
CA GLU A 87 15.69 -1.10 23.44
C GLU A 87 17.05 -0.83 24.09
N ASN A 88 18.08 -1.57 23.66
CA ASN A 88 19.43 -1.50 24.23
C ASN A 88 20.28 -0.30 23.76
N ILE A 89 19.83 0.48 22.77
CA ILE A 89 20.53 1.70 22.34
C ILE A 89 20.73 2.64 23.53
N GLN A 90 21.99 2.96 23.81
CA GLN A 90 22.38 3.85 24.91
C GLN A 90 22.54 5.30 24.45
N PRO A 91 22.26 6.31 25.31
CA PRO A 91 22.44 7.72 24.95
C PRO A 91 23.85 8.08 24.47
N LYS A 92 24.88 7.41 25.04
CA LYS A 92 26.29 7.60 24.65
C LYS A 92 26.62 7.20 23.21
N GLU A 93 25.75 6.41 22.56
CA GLU A 93 25.91 6.00 21.17
C GLU A 93 25.52 7.11 20.20
N LEU A 94 24.71 8.10 20.63
CA LEU A 94 24.31 9.24 19.81
C LEU A 94 25.48 10.22 19.65
N PRO A 95 26.04 10.38 18.43
CA PRO A 95 27.06 11.38 18.19
C PRO A 95 26.48 12.80 18.31
N PRO A 96 27.23 13.76 18.88
CA PRO A 96 26.73 15.10 19.15
C PRO A 96 26.32 15.87 17.87
N GLU A 97 26.86 15.50 16.71
CA GLU A 97 26.52 16.13 15.43
C GLU A 97 25.22 15.61 14.80
N TYR A 98 24.67 14.48 15.26
CA TYR A 98 23.51 13.84 14.64
C TYR A 98 22.21 14.67 14.74
N PRO A 99 21.85 15.28 15.89
CA PRO A 99 20.67 16.13 15.98
C PRO A 99 20.67 17.27 14.95
N GLN A 100 21.82 17.91 14.74
CA GLN A 100 21.95 18.99 13.77
C GLN A 100 21.89 18.47 12.33
N LYS A 101 22.53 17.34 12.03
CA LYS A 101 22.45 16.69 10.70
C LYS A 101 21.00 16.32 10.36
N LEU A 102 20.26 15.74 11.31
CA LEU A 102 18.86 15.38 11.12
C LEU A 102 17.98 16.60 10.86
N ARG A 103 18.19 17.68 11.61
CA ARG A 103 17.52 18.97 11.36
C ARG A 103 17.77 19.45 9.94
N MET A 104 19.03 19.45 9.49
CA MET A 104 19.40 19.90 8.15
C MET A 104 18.77 19.03 7.05
N TYR A 105 18.64 17.73 7.26
CA TYR A 105 17.94 16.84 6.33
C TYR A 105 16.45 17.20 6.21
N TYR A 106 15.75 17.40 7.33
CA TYR A 106 14.34 17.80 7.28
C TYR A 106 14.15 19.16 6.60
N GLU A 107 14.99 20.13 6.93
CA GLU A 107 14.94 21.49 6.42
C GLU A 107 15.25 21.57 4.92
N ASN A 108 16.32 20.90 4.47
CA ASN A 108 16.85 21.06 3.12
C ASN A 108 16.44 19.97 2.13
N GLU A 109 16.01 18.79 2.61
CA GLU A 109 15.72 17.66 1.73
C GLU A 109 14.27 17.17 1.83
N PHE A 110 13.76 16.93 3.04
CA PHE A 110 12.43 16.32 3.20
C PHE A 110 11.30 17.31 2.99
N ILE A 111 11.25 18.39 3.77
CA ILE A 111 10.15 19.39 3.71
C ILE A 111 10.04 20.02 2.31
N PRO A 112 11.13 20.41 1.63
CA PRO A 112 11.03 20.98 0.29
C PRO A 112 10.36 20.04 -0.74
N LYS A 113 10.38 18.72 -0.54
CA LYS A 113 9.72 17.76 -1.44
C LYS A 113 8.22 17.60 -1.17
N LEU A 114 7.69 18.11 -0.05
CA LEU A 114 6.25 18.12 0.26
C LEU A 114 5.53 19.18 -0.60
N ARG A 115 5.31 18.86 -1.89
CA ARG A 115 4.70 19.74 -2.91
C ARG A 115 3.42 20.40 -2.37
N HIS A 116 3.24 21.69 -2.65
CA HIS A 116 2.07 22.51 -2.29
C HIS A 116 1.69 22.57 -0.79
N HIS A 117 2.49 21.96 0.11
CA HIS A 117 2.22 21.92 1.55
C HIS A 117 3.38 22.42 2.43
N GLN A 118 4.43 23.00 1.85
CA GLN A 118 5.63 23.46 2.58
C GLN A 118 5.29 24.43 3.71
N ASP A 119 4.34 25.36 3.50
CA ASP A 119 3.95 26.36 4.50
C ASP A 119 3.20 25.76 5.71
N THR A 120 2.75 24.51 5.59
CA THR A 120 2.00 23.81 6.65
C THR A 120 2.91 23.18 7.69
N PHE A 121 4.16 22.87 7.33
CA PHE A 121 5.04 22.05 8.15
C PHE A 121 6.32 22.78 8.53
N THR A 122 6.59 22.85 9.82
CA THR A 122 7.89 23.31 10.34
C THR A 122 8.75 22.10 10.73
N VAL A 123 10.07 22.27 10.68
CA VAL A 123 11.05 21.23 11.06
C VAL A 123 10.78 20.66 12.45
N ALA A 124 10.29 21.48 13.40
CA ALA A 124 9.97 21.06 14.75
C ALA A 124 8.91 19.95 14.83
N HIS A 125 8.01 19.85 13.84
CA HIS A 125 6.98 18.81 13.82
C HIS A 125 7.54 17.41 13.52
N PHE A 126 8.66 17.33 12.79
CA PHE A 126 9.25 16.06 12.36
C PHE A 126 10.38 15.59 13.26
N LEU A 127 11.05 16.50 13.97
CA LEU A 127 12.19 16.15 14.81
C LEU A 127 11.75 15.24 15.97
N PRO A 128 12.24 13.99 16.04
CA PRO A 128 11.91 13.12 17.14
C PRO A 128 12.62 13.58 18.41
N THR A 129 11.95 13.44 19.56
CA THR A 129 12.53 13.77 20.88
C THR A 129 13.35 12.63 21.47
N ASN A 130 13.13 11.39 21.02
CA ASN A 130 13.83 10.21 21.49
C ASN A 130 15.21 10.09 20.81
N TYR A 131 16.27 9.98 21.61
CA TYR A 131 17.65 9.84 21.13
C TYR A 131 17.86 8.62 20.23
N LYS A 132 17.10 7.53 20.44
CA LYS A 132 17.11 6.32 19.61
C LYS A 132 16.61 6.61 18.19
N SER A 133 15.51 7.36 18.09
CA SER A 133 14.95 7.80 16.81
C SER A 133 15.92 8.72 16.08
N ILE A 134 16.54 9.69 16.78
CA ILE A 134 17.55 10.58 16.18
C ILE A 134 18.73 9.76 15.65
N LEU A 135 19.25 8.81 16.44
CA LEU A 135 20.35 7.94 16.06
C LEU A 135 20.02 7.17 14.78
N LEU A 136 18.91 6.42 14.79
CA LEU A 136 18.54 5.53 13.69
C LEU A 136 18.15 6.28 12.42
N GLN A 137 17.39 7.38 12.52
CA GLN A 137 17.07 8.20 11.35
C GLN A 137 18.33 8.79 10.72
N THR A 138 19.24 9.32 11.54
CA THR A 138 20.48 9.91 11.00
C THR A 138 21.37 8.86 10.35
N GLN A 139 21.47 7.67 10.94
CA GLN A 139 22.24 6.57 10.36
C GLN A 139 21.65 6.12 9.04
N TYR A 140 20.34 5.83 9.01
CA TYR A 140 19.77 5.10 7.88
C TYR A 140 19.09 5.96 6.82
N LEU A 141 18.70 7.21 7.11
CA LEU A 141 18.11 8.12 6.12
C LEU A 141 19.14 9.05 5.49
N ILE A 142 20.23 9.36 6.21
CA ILE A 142 21.17 10.43 5.83
C ILE A 142 22.57 9.88 5.61
N SER A 143 23.07 9.09 6.56
CA SER A 143 24.48 8.70 6.56
C SER A 143 24.73 7.56 5.56
N ASN A 144 25.86 7.63 4.84
CA ASN A 144 26.33 6.50 4.05
C ASN A 144 26.71 5.33 4.97
N LYS A 145 26.41 4.10 4.55
CA LYS A 145 26.69 2.86 5.31
C LYS A 145 28.15 2.74 5.76
N THR A 146 29.09 3.33 5.02
CA THR A 146 30.52 3.36 5.35
C THR A 146 30.89 4.25 6.53
N ALA A 147 30.01 5.16 6.94
CA ALA A 147 30.22 6.05 8.10
C ALA A 147 29.62 5.48 9.40
N PHE A 148 29.05 4.27 9.37
CA PHE A 148 28.37 3.67 10.52
C PHE A 148 29.40 3.17 11.52
N LYS A 149 29.32 3.62 12.77
CA LYS A 149 29.96 2.90 13.87
C LYS A 149 29.16 1.61 14.08
N PRO A 150 29.79 0.42 14.06
CA PRO A 150 29.10 -0.83 14.35
C PRO A 150 28.41 -0.74 15.72
N SER A 151 27.15 -1.17 15.77
CA SER A 151 26.33 -1.24 16.98
C SER A 151 25.58 -2.58 17.02
N SER A 152 24.98 -2.89 18.18
CA SER A 152 24.08 -4.06 18.29
C SER A 152 22.97 -3.98 17.23
N TYR A 153 22.39 -2.80 17.03
CA TYR A 153 21.37 -2.57 16.01
C TYR A 153 21.88 -2.80 14.59
N SER A 154 23.07 -2.28 14.24
CA SER A 154 23.59 -2.46 12.88
C SER A 154 23.90 -3.92 12.55
N TYR A 155 24.35 -4.71 13.54
CA TYR A 155 24.55 -6.15 13.39
C TYR A 155 23.23 -6.88 13.10
N VAL A 156 22.17 -6.58 13.85
CA VAL A 156 20.83 -7.15 13.61
C VAL A 156 20.31 -6.71 12.24
N HIS A 157 20.51 -5.45 11.86
CA HIS A 157 20.15 -4.96 10.53
C HIS A 157 20.84 -5.76 9.42
N ASP A 158 22.16 -5.94 9.50
CA ASP A 158 22.92 -6.71 8.51
C ASP A 158 22.50 -8.19 8.46
N LYS A 159 22.14 -8.78 9.60
CA LYS A 159 21.67 -10.17 9.72
C LYS A 159 20.35 -10.42 8.98
N TYR A 160 19.39 -9.49 9.05
CA TYR A 160 18.03 -9.73 8.55
C TYR A 160 17.65 -8.96 7.29
N HIS A 161 18.29 -7.83 7.00
CA HIS A 161 17.82 -6.91 5.96
C HIS A 161 17.83 -7.53 4.55
N SER A 162 18.81 -8.36 4.22
CA SER A 162 18.85 -9.02 2.90
C SER A 162 17.64 -9.94 2.68
N SER A 163 17.28 -10.74 3.68
CA SER A 163 16.14 -11.65 3.61
C SER A 163 14.80 -10.91 3.59
N LEU A 164 14.64 -9.88 4.44
CA LEU A 164 13.42 -9.06 4.47
C LEU A 164 13.26 -8.22 3.19
N SER A 165 14.35 -7.71 2.62
CA SER A 165 14.33 -7.01 1.33
C SER A 165 13.99 -7.95 0.17
N THR A 166 14.51 -9.17 0.19
CA THR A 166 14.14 -10.19 -0.80
C THR A 166 12.65 -10.52 -0.71
N PHE A 167 12.13 -10.65 0.52
CA PHE A 167 10.72 -10.89 0.74
C PHE A 167 9.85 -9.73 0.24
N LEU A 168 10.20 -8.48 0.56
CA LEU A 168 9.54 -7.29 0.03
C LEU A 168 9.44 -7.31 -1.49
N LYS A 169 10.56 -7.60 -2.17
CA LYS A 169 10.64 -7.62 -3.64
C LYS A 169 9.79 -8.72 -4.25
N ILE A 170 9.82 -9.93 -3.67
CA ILE A 170 9.03 -11.07 -4.18
C ILE A 170 7.54 -10.82 -3.97
N GLY A 171 7.15 -10.28 -2.82
CA GLY A 171 5.75 -9.98 -2.52
C GLY A 171 5.19 -8.72 -3.19
N GLY A 172 6.03 -7.93 -3.85
CA GLY A 172 5.62 -6.68 -4.51
C GLY A 172 5.18 -5.59 -3.53
N TYR A 173 5.65 -5.65 -2.28
CA TYR A 173 5.34 -4.67 -1.24
C TYR A 173 6.17 -3.40 -1.41
N TYR A 174 5.63 -2.25 -1.04
CA TYR A 174 6.39 -1.02 -1.03
C TYR A 174 7.37 -1.01 0.15
N ASP A 175 6.92 -1.35 1.35
CA ASP A 175 7.75 -1.46 2.55
C ASP A 175 7.30 -2.62 3.44
N ILE A 176 8.14 -2.97 4.42
CA ILE A 176 7.79 -3.89 5.51
C ILE A 176 8.26 -3.27 6.81
N PHE A 177 7.31 -3.02 7.69
CA PHE A 177 7.52 -2.48 9.02
C PHE A 177 7.44 -3.60 10.05
N LEU A 178 8.39 -3.59 11.00
CA LEU A 178 8.25 -4.33 12.26
C LEU A 178 8.02 -3.30 13.37
N VAL A 179 6.89 -3.43 14.05
CA VAL A 179 6.43 -2.45 15.03
C VAL A 179 6.23 -3.12 16.38
N GLU A 180 6.90 -2.56 17.37
CA GLU A 180 6.85 -3.00 18.77
C GLU A 180 5.43 -2.83 19.33
N ASP A 181 4.96 -3.78 20.14
CA ASP A 181 3.55 -3.93 20.49
C ASP A 181 3.05 -2.96 21.57
N GLU A 182 3.91 -2.49 22.48
CA GLU A 182 3.54 -1.64 23.61
C GLU A 182 3.71 -0.15 23.31
N THR A 183 4.87 0.22 22.78
CA THR A 183 5.34 1.59 22.51
C THR A 183 4.95 2.09 21.11
N GLY A 184 4.68 1.17 20.18
CA GLY A 184 4.41 1.48 18.78
C GLY A 184 5.61 1.97 17.98
N TYR A 185 6.84 1.82 18.50
CA TYR A 185 8.03 2.17 17.74
C TYR A 185 8.19 1.27 16.51
N ILE A 186 8.42 1.88 15.35
CA ILE A 186 8.87 1.19 14.14
C ILE A 186 10.34 0.82 14.35
N VAL A 187 10.58 -0.37 14.91
CA VAL A 187 11.93 -0.87 15.20
C VAL A 187 12.66 -1.33 13.95
N TYR A 188 11.95 -1.52 12.83
CA TYR A 188 12.54 -1.81 11.54
C TYR A 188 11.60 -1.38 10.40
N SER A 189 12.20 -0.88 9.32
CA SER A 189 11.59 -0.75 7.99
C SER A 189 12.62 -1.17 6.93
N VAL A 190 12.19 -1.72 5.80
CA VAL A 190 13.09 -2.10 4.71
C VAL A 190 13.59 -0.85 4.00
N ASN A 191 12.68 -0.03 3.47
CA ASN A 191 13.02 1.16 2.68
C ASN A 191 13.43 2.35 3.52
N LYS A 192 12.90 2.45 4.73
CA LYS A 192 13.10 3.51 5.73
C LYS A 192 12.73 4.88 5.21
N GLU A 193 11.68 5.43 5.78
CA GLU A 193 11.28 6.81 5.57
C GLU A 193 11.33 7.57 6.91
N VAL A 194 10.79 8.77 6.94
CA VAL A 194 10.86 9.67 8.11
C VAL A 194 10.03 9.18 9.32
N ASP A 195 9.25 8.13 9.15
CA ASP A 195 8.53 7.39 10.20
C ASP A 195 9.42 6.34 10.89
N PHE A 196 10.52 5.91 10.27
CA PHE A 196 11.42 4.91 10.81
C PHE A 196 11.99 5.35 12.16
N GLY A 197 11.94 4.44 13.15
CA GLY A 197 12.37 4.70 14.51
C GLY A 197 11.44 5.62 15.31
N THR A 198 10.28 6.03 14.78
CA THR A 198 9.26 6.81 15.49
C THR A 198 8.11 5.92 15.98
N SER A 199 7.25 6.46 16.83
CA SER A 199 6.11 5.72 17.41
C SER A 199 4.83 5.98 16.62
N LEU A 200 4.10 4.92 16.28
CA LEU A 200 2.76 4.99 15.68
C LEU A 200 1.64 5.32 16.70
N LEU A 201 2.00 5.54 17.96
CA LEU A 201 1.08 5.98 19.02
C LEU A 201 1.25 7.46 19.38
N SER A 202 2.30 8.12 18.91
CA SER A 202 2.61 9.50 19.28
C SER A 202 3.31 10.28 18.16
N GLY A 203 3.40 11.60 18.29
CA GLY A 203 4.00 12.44 17.27
C GLY A 203 3.13 12.57 16.00
N ILE A 204 3.72 13.13 14.95
CA ILE A 204 2.99 13.54 13.74
C ILE A 204 2.40 12.35 12.95
N TYR A 205 2.94 11.14 13.10
CA TYR A 205 2.50 9.96 12.33
C TYR A 205 1.41 9.13 13.02
N ALA A 206 1.03 9.43 14.27
CA ALA A 206 0.08 8.64 15.06
C ALA A 206 -1.34 8.60 14.46
N ASP A 207 -1.73 9.68 13.78
CA ASP A 207 -3.02 9.82 13.12
C ASP A 207 -2.96 9.52 11.61
N SER A 208 -1.83 9.03 11.08
CA SER A 208 -1.78 8.47 9.73
C SER A 208 -2.66 7.22 9.61
N ASN A 209 -2.98 6.82 8.38
CA ASN A 209 -3.66 5.54 8.14
C ASN A 209 -2.86 4.35 8.70
N LEU A 210 -1.53 4.35 8.61
CA LEU A 210 -0.66 3.37 9.26
C LEU A 210 -0.79 3.39 10.80
N GLY A 211 -0.77 4.57 11.41
CA GLY A 211 -0.92 4.74 12.87
C GLY A 211 -2.29 4.28 13.39
N ARG A 212 -3.36 4.60 12.66
CA ARG A 212 -4.72 4.11 12.96
C ARG A 212 -4.84 2.60 12.77
N LEU A 213 -4.22 2.02 11.74
CA LEU A 213 -4.18 0.58 11.53
C LEU A 213 -3.43 -0.13 12.66
N TYR A 214 -2.27 0.39 13.05
CA TYR A 214 -1.49 -0.12 14.16
C TYR A 214 -2.29 -0.14 15.48
N ARG A 215 -3.00 0.95 15.79
CA ARG A 215 -3.88 1.02 16.98
C ARG A 215 -4.94 -0.08 16.99
N LYS A 216 -5.44 -0.52 15.83
CA LYS A 216 -6.41 -1.61 15.75
C LYS A 216 -5.73 -2.97 15.90
N ILE A 217 -4.68 -3.24 15.13
CA ILE A 217 -4.04 -4.57 15.10
C ILE A 217 -3.30 -4.90 16.39
N ARG A 218 -2.78 -3.91 17.12
CA ARG A 218 -2.03 -4.14 18.36
C ARG A 218 -2.84 -4.83 19.45
N HIS A 219 -4.17 -4.66 19.45
CA HIS A 219 -5.08 -5.33 20.40
C HIS A 219 -5.57 -6.71 19.93
N ILE A 220 -5.24 -7.12 18.70
CA ILE A 220 -5.59 -8.43 18.17
C ILE A 220 -4.59 -9.48 18.68
N GLY A 221 -5.12 -10.44 19.46
CA GLY A 221 -4.41 -11.60 20.01
C GLY A 221 -4.64 -12.91 19.23
N ILE A 222 -4.95 -12.81 17.92
CA ILE A 222 -5.28 -13.97 17.08
C ILE A 222 -4.20 -14.12 16.00
N LYS A 223 -3.53 -15.29 15.95
CA LYS A 223 -2.55 -15.62 14.91
C LYS A 223 -3.17 -15.56 13.52
N TYR A 224 -2.38 -15.21 12.51
CA TYR A 224 -2.80 -15.09 11.11
C TYR A 224 -3.89 -14.05 10.82
N HIS A 225 -4.44 -13.38 11.84
CA HIS A 225 -5.44 -12.35 11.64
C HIS A 225 -4.79 -11.13 10.97
N THR A 226 -5.48 -10.57 9.99
CA THR A 226 -5.02 -9.37 9.29
C THR A 226 -6.06 -8.28 9.27
N LEU A 227 -5.61 -7.04 9.32
CA LEU A 227 -6.43 -5.86 9.09
C LEU A 227 -5.88 -5.08 7.91
N LEU A 228 -6.76 -4.46 7.14
CA LEU A 228 -6.42 -3.59 6.01
C LEU A 228 -6.93 -2.18 6.30
N CYS A 229 -6.18 -1.17 5.87
CA CYS A 229 -6.69 0.19 5.69
C CYS A 229 -6.56 0.60 4.22
N ASP A 230 -7.54 1.39 3.76
CA ASP A 230 -7.62 1.83 2.37
C ASP A 230 -6.61 2.96 2.08
N PHE A 231 -6.54 3.36 0.81
CA PHE A 231 -5.64 4.39 0.32
C PHE A 231 -5.93 5.76 0.94
N GLU A 232 -4.91 6.34 1.56
CA GLU A 232 -4.90 7.73 2.01
C GLU A 232 -3.51 8.33 1.75
N THR A 233 -3.41 9.66 1.76
CA THR A 233 -2.11 10.35 1.63
C THR A 233 -1.21 9.99 2.80
N TYR A 234 -0.02 9.46 2.51
CA TYR A 234 0.93 9.05 3.52
C TYR A 234 2.11 10.03 3.60
N LEU A 235 2.16 10.81 4.68
CA LEU A 235 3.13 11.88 4.87
C LEU A 235 4.59 11.41 4.73
N PRO A 236 5.01 10.25 5.29
CA PRO A 236 6.37 9.76 5.14
C PRO A 236 6.81 9.52 3.69
N SER A 237 5.90 9.06 2.83
CA SER A 237 6.14 8.88 1.39
C SER A 237 5.79 10.13 0.56
N TYR A 238 6.06 11.32 1.10
CA TYR A 238 5.79 12.60 0.45
C TYR A 238 4.32 12.80 0.02
N LEU A 239 3.38 12.37 0.86
CA LEU A 239 1.93 12.44 0.63
C LEU A 239 1.43 11.56 -0.53
N ALA A 240 2.24 10.62 -1.02
CA ALA A 240 1.78 9.61 -1.97
C ALA A 240 0.63 8.79 -1.36
N PRO A 241 -0.39 8.39 -2.15
CA PRO A 241 -1.44 7.49 -1.68
C PRO A 241 -0.85 6.13 -1.28
N ALA A 242 -1.13 5.68 -0.06
CA ALA A 242 -0.73 4.36 0.43
C ALA A 242 -1.89 3.68 1.14
N ALA A 243 -1.97 2.36 0.99
CA ALA A 243 -2.84 1.46 1.75
C ALA A 243 -1.94 0.48 2.50
N PHE A 244 -2.39 -0.02 3.64
CA PHE A 244 -1.58 -0.90 4.48
C PHE A 244 -2.34 -2.12 4.95
N ILE A 245 -1.61 -3.22 5.12
CA ILE A 245 -2.09 -4.45 5.78
C ILE A 245 -1.22 -4.72 7.00
N ALA A 246 -1.85 -5.12 8.09
CA ALA A 246 -1.17 -5.43 9.34
C ALA A 246 -1.51 -6.82 9.84
N ALA A 247 -0.53 -7.50 10.43
CA ALA A 247 -0.66 -8.80 11.08
C ALA A 247 0.12 -8.83 12.41
N PRO A 248 -0.40 -9.47 13.47
CA PRO A 248 0.33 -9.64 14.71
C PRO A 248 1.43 -10.70 14.55
N ILE A 249 2.59 -10.45 15.16
CA ILE A 249 3.71 -11.38 15.20
C ILE A 249 3.68 -12.11 16.54
N PHE A 250 3.70 -13.44 16.49
CA PHE A 250 3.74 -14.27 17.68
C PHE A 250 5.05 -15.03 17.82
N ASP A 251 5.45 -15.16 19.08
CA ASP A 251 6.41 -16.13 19.55
C ASP A 251 5.72 -17.18 20.40
N GLU A 252 5.63 -18.39 19.83
CA GLU A 252 4.74 -19.41 20.35
C GLU A 252 3.33 -18.83 20.53
N GLU A 253 2.83 -18.67 21.76
CA GLU A 253 1.53 -18.06 22.06
C GLU A 253 1.62 -16.59 22.50
N LYS A 254 2.82 -16.05 22.68
CA LYS A 254 3.02 -14.66 23.11
C LYS A 254 3.11 -13.75 21.90
N LYS A 255 2.26 -12.73 21.83
CA LYS A 255 2.43 -11.64 20.87
C LYS A 255 3.67 -10.83 21.23
N ILE A 256 4.51 -10.53 20.24
CA ILE A 256 5.80 -9.82 20.44
C ILE A 256 5.94 -8.57 19.56
N GLY A 257 4.99 -8.31 18.69
CA GLY A 257 5.03 -7.20 17.74
C GLY A 257 3.97 -7.30 16.67
N ASN A 258 4.09 -6.46 15.65
CA ASN A 258 3.19 -6.44 14.50
C ASN A 258 4.04 -6.23 13.23
N GLN A 259 3.71 -6.96 12.18
CA GLN A 259 4.20 -6.71 10.83
C GLN A 259 3.18 -5.84 10.11
N LEU A 260 3.63 -4.75 9.46
CA LEU A 260 2.80 -3.94 8.58
C LEU A 260 3.48 -3.84 7.22
N CYS A 261 2.70 -3.81 6.15
CA CYS A 261 3.15 -3.74 4.75
C CYS A 261 2.27 -2.77 3.98
#